data_AF-A0A6A4PU07-F1
#
_entry.id   AF-A0A6A4PU07-F1
#
_cell.length_a   1.000
_cell.length_b   1.000
_cell.length_c   1.000
_cell.angle_alpha   90.00
_cell.angle_beta   90.00
_cell.angle_gamma   90.00
#
_symmetry.space_group_name_H-M   'P 1'
#
loop_
_entity.id
_entity.type
_entity.pdbx_description
1 polymer ?
#
loop_
_entity_poly.entity_id
_entity_poly.type
_entity_poly.pdbx_seq_one_letter_code
_entity_poly.pdbx_strand_id
1 'polypeptide(L)'
;MKRQRESERDINNIDRLEDMSDFFLLHIMKFMNVKDVVQTCILSKRWKNLWKSMTNLTLYCLDKSYIFSKFVSQMLSDHDSSLPLQNLDFAQIDTPQTTLLEVIE
;
A
#
# COMPACT_ATOMS: atom_id res chain seq x y z
N MET A 1 -13.11 11.08 49.02
CA MET A 1 -13.93 11.05 47.78
C MET A 1 -12.98 11.17 46.59
N LYS A 2 -12.66 10.05 45.92
CA LYS A 2 -11.70 9.99 44.80
C LYS A 2 -12.44 10.33 43.48
N ARG A 3 -11.83 11.20 42.68
CA ARG A 3 -12.34 11.73 41.41
C ARG A 3 -12.36 10.61 40.35
N GLN A 4 -13.54 10.11 40.00
CA GLN A 4 -13.81 9.40 38.74
C GLN A 4 -13.84 10.43 37.61
N ARG A 5 -12.75 10.58 36.84
CA ARG A 5 -12.72 11.32 35.56
C ARG A 5 -11.61 10.79 34.64
N GLU A 6 -11.59 9.49 34.37
CA GLU A 6 -10.54 8.92 33.49
C GLU A 6 -11.06 7.82 32.57
N SER A 7 -12.28 7.94 32.05
CA SER A 7 -12.80 6.95 31.07
C SER A 7 -13.60 7.53 29.91
N GLU A 8 -13.67 8.86 29.73
CA GLU A 8 -14.48 9.48 28.66
C GLU A 8 -13.67 10.04 27.48
N ARG A 9 -12.32 9.98 27.53
CA ARG A 9 -11.48 10.56 26.47
C ARG A 9 -11.07 9.60 25.36
N ASP A 10 -11.27 8.29 25.52
CA ASP A 10 -10.77 7.31 24.54
C ASP A 10 -11.83 6.80 23.54
N ILE A 11 -13.11 7.12 23.72
CA ILE A 11 -14.18 6.65 22.81
C ILE A 11 -14.18 7.41 21.47
N ASN A 12 -13.68 8.65 21.46
CA ASN A 12 -13.72 9.52 20.26
C ASN A 12 -12.47 9.39 19.37
N ASN A 13 -11.51 8.55 19.73
CA ASN A 13 -10.28 8.34 18.97
C ASN A 13 -10.11 6.87 18.58
N ILE A 14 -11.23 6.16 18.40
CA ILE A 14 -11.22 4.87 17.71
C ILE A 14 -10.95 5.21 16.25
N ASP A 15 -9.70 5.04 15.84
CA ASP A 15 -9.32 5.09 14.44
C ASP A 15 -10.19 4.06 13.73
N ARG A 16 -11.19 4.52 12.97
CA ARG A 16 -12.12 3.64 12.22
C ARG A 16 -11.37 2.76 11.21
N LEU A 17 -10.12 3.12 10.94
CA LEU A 17 -9.13 2.35 10.20
C LEU A 17 -8.55 1.16 10.97
N GLU A 18 -8.63 1.09 12.30
CA GLU A 18 -8.32 -0.09 13.13
C GLU A 18 -9.51 -1.06 13.20
N ASP A 19 -10.75 -0.56 13.20
CA ASP A 19 -11.96 -1.42 13.19
C ASP A 19 -12.19 -2.15 11.86
N MET A 20 -11.55 -1.71 10.78
CA MET A 20 -11.65 -2.37 9.48
C MET A 20 -11.02 -3.76 9.55
N SER A 21 -11.63 -4.80 8.96
CA SER A 21 -11.00 -6.13 8.94
C SER A 21 -9.79 -6.15 8.00
N ASP A 22 -8.82 -7.00 8.31
CA ASP A 22 -7.62 -7.20 7.48
C ASP A 22 -7.95 -7.53 6.02
N PHE A 23 -9.08 -8.19 5.80
CA PHE A 23 -9.59 -8.52 4.46
C PHE A 23 -9.83 -7.28 3.60
N PHE A 24 -10.44 -6.22 4.14
CA PHE A 24 -10.71 -5.00 3.37
C PHE A 24 -9.42 -4.25 3.05
N LEU A 25 -8.48 -4.23 3.98
CA LEU A 25 -7.17 -3.61 3.76
C LEU A 25 -6.40 -4.32 2.64
N LEU A 26 -6.35 -5.65 2.68
CA LEU A 26 -5.75 -6.45 1.62
C LEU A 26 -6.46 -6.24 0.28
N HIS A 27 -7.79 -6.09 0.30
CA HIS A 27 -8.57 -5.80 -0.90
C HIS A 27 -8.22 -4.44 -1.50
N ILE A 28 -8.13 -3.39 -0.69
CA ILE A 28 -7.71 -2.05 -1.14
C ILE A 28 -6.29 -2.11 -1.71
N MET A 29 -5.35 -2.71 -0.98
CA MET A 29 -3.95 -2.85 -1.42
C MET A 29 -3.84 -3.57 -2.76
N LYS A 30 -4.73 -4.53 -3.07
CA LYS A 30 -4.73 -5.28 -4.34
C LYS A 30 -4.94 -4.39 -5.57
N PHE A 31 -5.60 -3.24 -5.40
CA PHE A 31 -5.79 -2.28 -6.49
C PHE A 31 -4.67 -1.24 -6.59
N MET A 32 -3.75 -1.21 -5.63
CA MET A 32 -2.68 -0.21 -5.57
C MET A 32 -1.40 -0.72 -6.24
N ASN A 33 -0.55 0.21 -6.71
CA ASN A 33 0.84 -0.12 -7.03
C ASN A 33 1.56 -0.54 -5.73
N VAL A 34 2.44 -1.52 -5.79
CA VAL A 34 3.38 -1.84 -4.70
C VAL A 34 4.04 -0.60 -4.09
N LYS A 35 4.48 0.35 -4.92
CA LYS A 35 5.09 1.60 -4.43
C LYS A 35 4.11 2.37 -3.52
N ASP A 36 2.86 2.47 -3.95
CA ASP A 36 1.81 3.18 -3.23
C ASP A 36 1.39 2.39 -1.98
N VAL A 37 1.38 1.05 -2.04
CA VAL A 37 1.14 0.19 -0.88
C VAL A 37 2.19 0.46 0.20
N VAL A 38 3.49 0.45 -0.16
CA VAL A 38 4.58 0.70 0.78
C VAL A 38 4.51 2.11 1.37
N GLN A 39 4.13 3.13 0.58
CA GLN A 39 3.91 4.49 1.09
C GLN A 39 2.72 4.56 2.06
N THR A 40 1.63 3.85 1.75
CA THR A 40 0.41 3.83 2.56
C THR A 40 0.61 3.02 3.85
N CYS A 41 1.63 2.16 3.93
CA CYS A 41 2.01 1.46 5.16
C CYS A 41 2.41 2.39 6.32
N ILE A 42 2.63 3.68 6.06
CA ILE A 42 2.90 4.69 7.10
C ILE A 42 1.65 4.99 7.93
N LEU A 43 0.43 4.79 7.38
CA LEU A 43 -0.83 5.11 8.07
C LEU A 43 -1.05 4.28 9.32
N SER A 44 -0.64 3.01 9.34
CA SER A 44 -0.68 2.21 10.56
C SER A 44 0.26 1.02 10.52
N LYS A 45 0.65 0.54 11.71
CA LYS A 45 1.46 -0.69 11.86
C LYS A 45 0.80 -1.90 11.21
N ARG A 46 -0.54 -1.93 11.14
CA ARG A 46 -1.30 -3.02 10.55
C ARG A 46 -1.15 -3.07 9.04
N TRP A 47 -1.20 -1.91 8.35
CA TRP A 47 -0.93 -1.86 6.91
C TRP A 47 0.47 -2.39 6.59
N LYS A 48 1.48 -1.98 7.38
CA LYS A 48 2.86 -2.48 7.24
C LYS A 48 2.98 -4.01 7.40
N ASN A 49 2.23 -4.61 8.30
CA ASN A 49 2.27 -6.06 8.52
C ASN A 49 1.50 -6.82 7.43
N LEU A 50 0.32 -6.32 7.03
CA LEU A 50 -0.52 -6.96 6.01
C LEU A 50 0.12 -6.96 4.63
N TRP A 51 0.78 -5.86 4.27
CA TRP A 51 1.54 -5.73 3.03
C TRP A 51 2.49 -6.93 2.80
N LYS A 52 3.18 -7.40 3.85
CA LYS A 52 4.12 -8.52 3.76
C LYS A 52 3.47 -9.87 3.49
N SER A 53 2.18 -10.01 3.82
CA SER A 53 1.41 -11.23 3.59
C SER A 53 0.76 -11.28 2.20
N MET A 54 0.94 -10.23 1.41
CA MET A 54 0.23 -10.05 0.15
C MET A 54 0.90 -10.85 -0.97
N THR A 55 0.18 -11.79 -1.56
CA THR A 55 0.73 -12.69 -2.61
C THR A 55 0.54 -12.17 -4.02
N ASN A 56 -0.25 -11.10 -4.21
CA ASN A 56 -0.58 -10.54 -5.51
C ASN A 56 -0.11 -9.09 -5.57
N LEU A 57 0.95 -8.83 -6.33
CA LEU A 57 1.60 -7.52 -6.38
C LEU A 57 1.62 -7.02 -7.82
N THR A 58 1.16 -5.77 -8.02
CA THR A 58 1.19 -5.12 -9.34
C THR A 58 2.17 -3.95 -9.30
N LEU A 59 3.17 -4.03 -10.17
CA LEU A 59 4.22 -3.03 -10.33
C LEU A 59 3.93 -2.19 -11.57
N TYR A 60 3.33 -1.03 -11.40
CA TYR A 60 3.25 -0.06 -12.49
C TYR A 60 4.58 0.67 -12.61
N CYS A 61 5.21 0.57 -13.77
CA CYS A 61 6.55 1.11 -14.00
C CYS A 61 6.56 2.01 -15.23
N LEU A 62 6.85 3.30 -15.01
CA LEU A 62 7.09 4.27 -16.09
C LEU A 62 8.57 4.31 -16.51
N ASP A 63 9.48 3.77 -15.67
CA ASP A 63 10.92 3.76 -15.93
C ASP A 63 11.60 2.56 -15.25
N LYS A 64 12.19 1.66 -16.04
CA LYS A 64 12.93 0.44 -15.61
C LYS A 64 14.31 0.79 -15.03
N SER A 65 14.39 1.85 -14.23
CA SER A 65 15.62 2.34 -13.62
C SER A 65 16.21 1.34 -12.62
N TYR A 66 17.54 1.33 -12.50
CA TYR A 66 18.28 0.59 -11.46
C TYR A 66 17.77 0.90 -10.04
N ILE A 67 17.28 2.11 -9.80
CA ILE A 67 16.72 2.51 -8.50
C ILE A 67 15.44 1.72 -8.21
N PHE A 68 14.60 1.52 -9.23
CA PHE A 68 13.36 0.76 -9.09
C PHE A 68 13.63 -0.72 -8.88
N SER A 69 14.57 -1.32 -9.63
CA SER A 69 14.92 -2.72 -9.41
C SER A 69 15.53 -2.96 -8.03
N LYS A 70 16.36 -2.04 -7.53
CA LYS A 70 16.88 -2.10 -6.15
C LYS A 70 15.76 -2.02 -5.11
N PHE A 71 14.79 -1.14 -5.33
CA PHE A 71 13.60 -1.05 -4.47
C PHE A 71 12.79 -2.36 -4.48
N VAL A 72 12.48 -2.90 -5.66
CA VAL A 72 11.72 -4.15 -5.81
C VAL A 72 12.46 -5.32 -5.14
N SER A 73 13.78 -5.41 -5.30
CA SER A 73 14.59 -6.45 -4.64
C SER A 73 14.56 -6.35 -3.12
N GLN A 74 14.68 -5.13 -2.56
CA GLN A 74 14.57 -4.93 -1.11
C GLN A 74 13.18 -5.31 -0.62
N MET A 75 12.16 -4.89 -1.36
CA MET A 75 10.76 -5.17 -1.08
C MET A 75 10.46 -6.68 -1.10
N LEU A 76 10.97 -7.42 -2.08
CA LEU A 76 10.83 -8.88 -2.18
C LEU A 76 11.58 -9.58 -1.04
N SER A 77 12.70 -9.02 -0.58
CA SER A 77 13.46 -9.55 0.56
C SER A 77 12.71 -9.36 1.89
N ASP A 78 11.93 -8.29 2.01
CA ASP A 78 11.13 -7.98 3.22
C ASP A 78 9.79 -8.72 3.27
N HIS A 79 9.40 -9.36 2.15
CA HIS A 79 8.18 -10.14 2.02
C HIS A 79 8.31 -11.47 2.78
N ASP A 80 7.19 -12.00 3.28
CA ASP A 80 7.21 -13.26 4.02
C ASP A 80 7.52 -14.42 3.05
N SER A 81 8.76 -14.90 3.09
CA SER A 81 9.25 -16.00 2.25
C SER A 81 8.48 -17.31 2.44
N SER A 82 7.66 -17.41 3.49
CA SER A 82 6.78 -18.57 3.71
C SER A 82 5.51 -18.57 2.86
N LEU A 83 5.15 -17.42 2.26
CA LEU A 83 3.99 -17.27 1.39
C LEU A 83 4.41 -17.20 -0.08
N PRO A 84 3.97 -18.14 -0.93
CA PRO A 84 4.30 -18.10 -2.35
C PRO A 84 3.69 -16.85 -2.99
N LEU A 85 4.52 -16.04 -3.65
CA LEU A 85 4.04 -14.98 -4.53
C LEU A 85 3.21 -15.64 -5.63
N GLN A 86 1.91 -15.35 -5.64
CA GLN A 86 0.98 -15.93 -6.60
C GLN A 86 1.05 -15.21 -7.92
N ASN A 87 1.16 -13.87 -7.89
CA ASN A 87 1.26 -13.06 -9.09
C ASN A 87 2.16 -11.84 -8.83
N LEU A 88 3.11 -11.62 -9.73
CA LEU A 88 3.91 -10.39 -9.82
C LEU A 88 3.75 -9.87 -11.25
N ASP A 89 2.93 -8.84 -11.43
CA ASP A 89 2.70 -8.25 -12.74
C ASP A 89 3.47 -6.93 -12.90
N PHE A 90 4.03 -6.73 -14.09
CA PHE A 90 4.72 -5.51 -14.48
C PHE A 90 3.87 -4.80 -15.53
N ALA A 91 2.90 -4.02 -15.07
CA ALA A 91 2.06 -3.25 -15.96
C ALA A 91 2.80 -1.97 -16.40
N GLN A 92 3.07 -1.84 -17.70
CA GLN A 92 3.48 -0.56 -18.27
C GLN A 92 2.23 0.32 -18.32
N ILE A 93 2.23 1.45 -17.63
CA ILE A 93 1.25 2.50 -17.93
C ILE A 93 1.72 3.06 -19.26
N ASP A 94 1.14 2.55 -20.35
CA ASP A 94 1.16 3.29 -21.60
C ASP A 94 0.48 4.61 -21.29
N THR A 95 1.26 5.67 -21.09
CA THR A 95 0.70 7.00 -21.02
C THR A 95 0.02 7.21 -22.37
N PRO A 96 -1.32 7.39 -22.44
CA PRO A 96 -1.85 8.04 -23.63
C PRO A 96 -1.10 9.36 -23.73
N GLN A 97 -0.44 9.59 -24.87
CA GLN A 97 0.29 10.82 -25.12
C GLN A 97 -0.62 11.96 -24.72
N THR A 98 -0.33 12.64 -23.61
CA THR A 98 -1.03 13.85 -23.23
C THR A 98 -0.50 14.97 -24.11
N THR A 99 -0.83 14.91 -25.40
CA THR A 99 -0.88 16.07 -26.28
C THR A 99 -2.11 16.92 -25.92
N LEU A 100 -2.19 17.34 -24.64
CA LEU A 100 -3.08 18.44 -24.23
C LEU A 100 -2.49 19.81 -24.59
N LEU A 101 -1.46 19.84 -25.44
CA LEU A 101 -0.87 21.03 -26.04
C LEU A 101 -1.17 21.17 -27.55
N GLU A 102 -1.90 20.23 -28.18
CA GLU A 102 -2.26 20.33 -29.61
C GLU A 102 -3.69 20.85 -29.87
N VAL A 103 -4.45 21.22 -28.83
CA VAL A 103 -5.85 21.70 -28.97
C VAL A 103 -5.98 23.22 -28.80
N ILE A 104 -4.87 23.96 -28.83
CA ILE A 104 -4.89 25.45 -28.82
C ILE A 104 -4.06 26.03 -29.99
N GLU A 105 -4.18 25.44 -31.18
CA GLU A 105 -3.84 26.12 -32.44
C GLU A 105 -4.95 25.90 -33.46
#